data_AF-A0A4R3KRX6-F1
#
_entry.id   AF-A0A4R3KRX6-F1
#
_cell.length_a   1.000
_cell.length_b   1.000
_cell.length_c   1.000
_cell.angle_alpha   90.00
_cell.angle_beta   90.00
_cell.angle_gamma   90.00
#
_symmetry.space_group_name_H-M   'P 1'
#
loop_
_entity.id
_entity.type
_entity.pdbx_description
1 polymer ?
#
loop_
_entity_poly.entity_id
_entity_poly.type
_entity_poly.pdbx_seq_one_letter_code
_entity_poly.pdbx_strand_id
1 'polypeptide(L)'
;MKKHLFSALLFIYGAPRAALACDVCEKNQPAALRGIMHGPGPESNLDFIIVAAASIIVLLTLAYSLRYLIRPNENGPEHIKNIVIEK
;
A
#
# COMPACT_ATOMS: atom_id res chain seq x y z
N MET A 1 8.25 -17.61 20.21
CA MET A 1 9.19 -17.46 19.08
C MET A 1 8.81 -18.33 17.88
N LYS A 2 8.69 -19.66 18.02
CA LYS A 2 8.35 -20.58 16.91
C LYS A 2 7.06 -20.24 16.13
N LYS A 3 6.01 -19.78 16.83
CA LYS A 3 4.74 -19.34 16.21
C LYS A 3 4.85 -18.09 15.34
N HIS A 4 5.70 -17.14 15.74
CA HIS A 4 5.96 -15.92 14.97
C HIS A 4 6.89 -16.22 13.79
N LEU A 5 7.82 -17.18 13.96
CA LEU A 5 8.64 -17.68 12.87
C LEU A 5 7.81 -18.40 11.81
N PHE A 6 6.85 -19.23 12.24
CA PHE A 6 5.93 -19.92 11.33
C PHE A 6 5.00 -18.95 10.61
N SER A 7 4.47 -17.95 11.31
CA SER A 7 3.66 -16.88 10.72
C SER A 7 4.44 -16.01 9.73
N ALA A 8 5.70 -15.68 10.04
CA ALA A 8 6.58 -14.95 9.13
C ALA A 8 6.91 -15.80 7.88
N LEU A 9 7.18 -17.09 8.05
CA LEU A 9 7.46 -18.01 6.94
C LEU A 9 6.25 -18.15 6.01
N LEU A 10 5.03 -18.24 6.57
CA LEU A 10 3.78 -18.30 5.82
C LEU A 10 3.53 -17.02 5.02
N PHE A 11 3.82 -15.85 5.62
CA PHE A 11 3.68 -14.55 4.96
C PHE A 11 4.66 -14.41 3.79
N ILE A 12 5.92 -14.83 3.97
CA ILE A 12 6.97 -14.78 2.93
C ILE A 12 6.67 -15.74 1.77
N TYR A 13 6.15 -16.94 2.03
CA TYR A 13 5.84 -17.91 0.98
C TYR A 13 4.49 -17.68 0.28
N GLY A 14 3.51 -17.07 0.96
CA GLY A 14 2.18 -16.81 0.41
C GLY A 14 2.08 -15.54 -0.43
N ALA A 15 2.81 -14.47 -0.05
CA ALA A 15 2.69 -13.16 -0.69
C ALA A 15 3.20 -13.05 -2.15
N PRO A 16 4.34 -13.65 -2.56
CA PRO A 16 4.95 -13.30 -3.84
C PRO A 16 4.22 -13.88 -5.06
N ARG A 17 3.46 -14.97 -4.89
CA ARG A 17 2.78 -15.64 -6.02
C ARG A 17 1.49 -14.95 -6.47
N ALA A 18 0.88 -14.16 -5.60
CA ALA A 18 -0.33 -13.39 -5.93
C ALA A 18 -0.01 -11.99 -6.47
N ALA A 19 1.22 -11.48 -6.26
CA ALA A 19 1.59 -10.12 -6.63
C ALA A 19 2.08 -9.98 -8.09
N LEU A 20 2.52 -11.07 -8.71
CA LEU A 20 3.07 -11.06 -10.07
C LEU A 20 2.03 -11.54 -11.08
N ALA A 21 1.89 -10.81 -12.19
CA ALA A 21 1.09 -11.26 -13.33
C ALA A 21 1.74 -12.51 -13.95
N CYS A 22 0.93 -13.44 -14.46
CA CYS A 22 1.46 -14.50 -15.31
C CYS A 22 1.88 -13.90 -16.66
N ASP A 23 2.76 -14.57 -17.40
CA ASP A 23 3.30 -14.10 -18.69
C ASP A 23 2.21 -13.66 -19.68
N VAL A 24 1.04 -14.30 -19.66
CA VAL A 24 -0.09 -13.95 -20.53
C VAL A 24 -0.73 -12.65 -20.09
N CYS A 25 -0.99 -12.49 -18.79
CA CYS A 25 -1.57 -11.26 -18.24
C CYS A 25 -0.61 -10.09 -18.42
N GLU A 26 0.68 -10.28 -18.15
CA GLU A 26 1.71 -9.27 -18.37
C GLU A 26 1.76 -8.87 -19.85
N LYS A 27 1.62 -9.83 -20.78
CA LYS A 27 1.67 -9.51 -22.21
C LYS A 27 0.53 -8.62 -22.70
N ASN A 28 -0.63 -8.73 -22.06
CA ASN A 28 -1.84 -8.00 -22.38
C ASN A 28 -1.96 -6.66 -21.64
N GLN A 29 -1.05 -6.36 -20.70
CA GLN A 29 -1.02 -5.07 -20.02
C GLN A 29 -0.57 -3.94 -20.95
N PRO A 30 -1.08 -2.71 -20.73
CA PRO A 30 -0.59 -1.52 -21.41
C PRO A 30 0.92 -1.37 -21.25
N ALA A 31 1.60 -0.94 -22.31
CA ALA A 31 3.07 -0.89 -22.37
C ALA A 31 3.69 -0.10 -21.20
N ALA A 32 3.06 0.99 -20.76
CA ALA A 32 3.55 1.82 -19.67
C ALA A 32 3.43 1.17 -18.28
N LEU A 33 2.60 0.15 -18.11
CA LEU A 33 2.25 -0.46 -16.82
C LEU A 33 2.56 -1.97 -16.76
N ARG A 34 3.23 -2.48 -17.79
CA ARG A 34 3.59 -3.89 -17.94
C ARG A 34 4.51 -4.36 -16.81
N GLY A 35 4.16 -5.47 -16.16
CA GLY A 35 4.94 -6.05 -15.05
C GLY A 35 4.75 -5.35 -13.70
N ILE A 36 3.98 -4.26 -13.65
CA ILE A 36 3.63 -3.53 -12.42
C ILE A 36 2.23 -3.92 -11.94
N MET A 37 1.32 -4.20 -12.87
CA MET A 37 -0.08 -4.52 -12.56
C MET A 37 -0.28 -6.03 -12.39
N HIS A 38 -1.28 -6.40 -11.58
CA HIS A 38 -1.71 -7.79 -11.46
C HIS A 38 -2.73 -8.20 -12.55
N GLY A 39 -3.59 -7.26 -12.95
CA GLY A 39 -4.66 -7.46 -13.94
C GLY A 39 -4.35 -6.90 -15.33
N PRO A 40 -5.34 -6.87 -16.24
CA PRO A 40 -5.18 -6.36 -17.60
C PRO A 40 -4.85 -4.85 -17.66
N GLY A 41 -5.25 -4.08 -16.64
CA GLY A 41 -4.98 -2.64 -16.56
C GLY A 41 -6.04 -1.77 -17.23
N PRO A 42 -5.80 -0.46 -17.35
CA PRO A 42 -6.72 0.49 -17.98
C PRO A 42 -6.91 0.19 -19.48
N GLU A 43 -8.15 0.13 -19.94
CA GLU A 43 -8.46 -0.15 -21.36
C GLU A 43 -8.68 1.12 -22.18
N SER A 44 -9.17 2.19 -21.55
CA SER A 44 -9.46 3.47 -22.20
C SER A 44 -8.67 4.64 -21.60
N ASN A 45 -8.60 5.75 -22.34
CA ASN A 45 -7.94 6.98 -21.86
C ASN A 45 -8.53 7.51 -20.54
N LEU A 46 -9.85 7.35 -20.34
CA LEU A 46 -10.50 7.77 -19.10
C LEU A 46 -10.06 6.89 -17.92
N ASP A 47 -9.87 5.59 -18.15
CA ASP A 47 -9.41 4.67 -17.11
C ASP A 47 -8.00 5.06 -16.63
N PHE A 48 -7.12 5.49 -17.54
CA PHE A 48 -5.80 6.02 -17.17
C PHE A 48 -5.88 7.26 -16.28
N ILE A 49 -6.80 8.18 -16.58
CA ILE A 49 -7.00 9.39 -15.76
C ILE A 49 -7.51 9.02 -14.36
N ILE A 50 -8.48 8.10 -14.28
CA ILE A 50 -9.04 7.64 -13.02
C ILE A 50 -7.97 6.96 -12.16
N VAL A 51 -7.21 6.03 -12.75
CA VAL A 51 -6.14 5.31 -12.03
C VAL A 51 -5.04 6.27 -11.57
N ALA A 52 -4.66 7.26 -12.39
CA ALA A 52 -3.69 8.27 -11.99
C ALA A 52 -4.20 9.12 -10.82
N ALA A 53 -5.45 9.60 -10.89
CA ALA A 53 -6.06 10.39 -9.82
C ALA A 53 -6.18 9.59 -8.52
N ALA A 54 -6.66 8.34 -8.59
CA ALA A 54 -6.76 7.44 -7.43
C ALA A 54 -5.39 7.18 -6.79
N SER A 55 -4.36 6.93 -7.61
CA SER A 55 -2.99 6.72 -7.14
C SER A 55 -2.46 7.94 -6.38
N ILE A 56 -2.69 9.15 -6.88
CA ILE A 56 -2.30 10.40 -6.21
C ILE A 56 -3.00 10.51 -4.85
N ILE A 57 -4.32 10.28 -4.79
CA ILE A 57 -5.10 10.36 -3.55
C ILE A 57 -4.57 9.37 -2.51
N VAL A 58 -4.28 8.13 -2.92
CA VAL A 58 -3.72 7.10 -2.02
C VAL A 58 -2.35 7.51 -1.51
N LEU A 59 -1.45 8.00 -2.38
CA LEU A 59 -0.12 8.46 -1.97
C LEU A 59 -0.18 9.62 -0.99
N LEU A 60 -1.06 10.60 -1.23
CA LEU A 60 -1.30 11.70 -0.29
C LEU A 60 -1.83 11.19 1.04
N THR A 61 -2.82 10.30 1.01
CA THR A 61 -3.43 9.72 2.22
C THR A 61 -2.38 8.95 3.03
N LEU A 62 -1.55 8.14 2.37
CA LEU A 62 -0.45 7.42 2.99
C LEU A 62 0.58 8.39 3.59
N ALA A 63 0.98 9.43 2.85
CA ALA A 63 1.92 10.44 3.34
C ALA A 63 1.40 11.16 4.59
N TYR A 64 0.14 11.58 4.61
CA TYR A 64 -0.49 12.21 5.78
C TYR A 64 -0.65 11.22 6.94
N SER A 65 -1.06 9.98 6.67
CA SER A 65 -1.16 8.93 7.67
C SER A 65 0.18 8.71 8.37
N LEU A 66 1.26 8.57 7.61
CA LEU A 66 2.62 8.46 8.15
C LEU A 66 3.02 9.73 8.92
N ARG A 67 2.76 10.92 8.38
CA ARG A 67 3.07 12.20 9.04
C ARG A 67 2.42 12.27 10.43
N TYR A 68 1.14 11.94 10.54
CA TYR A 68 0.40 11.99 11.81
C TYR A 68 0.74 10.84 12.76
N LEU A 69 1.22 9.72 12.23
CA LEU A 69 1.70 8.62 13.05
C LEU A 69 3.09 8.90 13.66
N ILE A 70 4.02 9.43 12.86
CA ILE A 70 5.41 9.72 13.25
C ILE A 70 5.52 11.00 14.07
N ARG A 71 4.85 12.08 13.64
CA ARG A 71 4.86 13.39 14.31
C ARG A 71 3.42 13.89 14.47
N PRO A 72 2.66 13.29 15.40
CA PRO A 72 1.36 13.84 15.78
C PRO A 72 1.59 15.25 16.34
N ASN A 73 1.03 16.27 15.68
CA ASN A 73 1.13 17.66 16.14
C ASN A 73 0.09 17.94 17.24
N GLU A 74 0.02 17.05 18.23
CA GLU A 74 -0.99 17.04 19.28
C GLU A 74 -0.34 17.35 20.62
N ASN A 75 -0.58 18.57 21.10
CA ASN A 75 0.04 19.11 22.31
C ASN A 75 -0.94 19.16 23.50
N GLY A 76 -2.18 18.69 23.32
CA GLY A 76 -3.18 18.64 24.37
C GLY A 76 -2.77 17.65 25.47
N PRO A 77 -2.64 18.07 26.74
CA PRO A 77 -2.27 17.17 27.82
C PRO A 77 -3.30 16.05 28.04
N GLU A 78 -4.57 16.33 27.74
CA GLU A 78 -5.70 15.40 27.92
C GLU A 78 -5.89 14.41 26.74
N HIS A 79 -5.06 14.48 25.70
CA HIS A 79 -5.24 13.67 24.50
C HIS A 79 -4.75 12.23 24.72
N ILE A 80 -5.48 11.22 24.24
CA ILE A 80 -5.21 9.77 24.45
C ILE A 80 -3.78 9.31 24.14
N LYS A 81 -3.08 10.03 23.26
CA LYS A 81 -1.68 9.79 22.87
C LYS A 81 -0.64 10.34 23.86
N ASN A 82 -1.02 11.30 24.71
CA ASN A 82 -0.16 11.99 25.69
C ASN A 82 -0.38 11.48 27.14
N ILE A 83 -1.47 10.76 27.41
CA ILE A 83 -1.80 10.21 28.73
C ILE A 83 -0.74 9.20 29.23
N VAL A 84 -0.05 8.51 28.31
CA VAL A 84 1.03 7.56 28.64
C VAL A 84 2.42 8.22 28.72
N ILE A 85 2.52 9.51 28.37
CA ILE A 85 3.75 10.29 28.52
C ILE A 85 3.67 11.02 29.87
N GLU A 86 3.44 10.28 30.96
CA GLU A 86 3.68 10.79 32.30
C GLU A 86 5.16 10.58 32.66
N LYS A 87 5.80 11.64 33.15
CA LYS A 87 7.06 11.57 33.88
C LYS A 87 6.93 12.34 35.18
#